data_AF-A0A1A8H1F1-F1
#
_entry.id   AF-A0A1A8H1F1-F1
#
_cell.length_a   1.000
_cell.length_b   1.000
_cell.length_c   1.000
_cell.angle_alpha   90.00
_cell.angle_beta   90.00
_cell.angle_gamma   90.00
#
_symmetry.space_group_name_H-M   'P 1'
#
loop_
_entity.id
_entity.type
_entity.pdbx_description
1 polymer ?
#
loop_
_entity_poly.entity_id
_entity_poly.type
_entity_poly.pdbx_seq_one_letter_code
_entity_poly.pdbx_strand_id
1 'polypeptide(L)'
;IHTIVAAAAVKFSFDQLTHLFVLIQKSWEVESDRVRQKLLSLIGRIGREARSETTTGKVLEVLWELAHLPTLPTSLVQQALEEHLGILSDAYAVKETVKRNYIIKCIEDIKKASQQSVPQAVWVVPALRQLHEITRSFIKQTYQKQDKSIIQDLKKNFEIVKLITGSLVCCHRLAVTASGCNGLSASTLVDGRYTYQEYLDSHLRFLAFFLQEASLYLVWSRAKELWECLVTGPDVCELDREMCFEWFTKGQHDLESDVQQQLFKEKILKLEPYEITMNGFSLFKTFFENVNLCDHRLKRQGTQLCVERLDLQGMDFIWRIAMETPDEEIANEAIQLIITYSYTNLNPKMKKDSVSLHKKFIADCYKRLEAASSALGGPTLTHAVTKATKMLTATAMPTVATSVQSPSRYRGG
;
A
#
# COMPACT_ATOMS: atom_id res chain seq x y z
N ILE A 1 -41.47 14.29 4.39
CA ILE A 1 -41.72 14.09 5.84
C ILE A 1 -40.41 14.14 6.63
N HIS A 2 -39.45 13.21 6.48
CA HIS A 2 -38.19 13.22 7.26
C HIS A 2 -37.43 14.56 7.22
N THR A 3 -37.30 15.20 6.06
CA THR A 3 -36.72 16.56 5.93
C THR A 3 -37.43 17.60 6.81
N ILE A 4 -38.77 17.55 6.87
CA ILE A 4 -39.58 18.48 7.65
C ILE A 4 -39.38 18.20 9.15
N VAL A 5 -39.35 16.92 9.53
CA VAL A 5 -39.11 16.50 10.92
C VAL A 5 -37.72 16.93 11.38
N ALA A 6 -36.68 16.78 10.55
CA ALA A 6 -35.33 17.23 10.88
C ALA A 6 -35.27 18.74 11.15
N ALA A 7 -35.86 19.54 10.25
CA ALA A 7 -35.92 20.98 10.38
C ALA A 7 -36.72 21.43 11.63
N ALA A 8 -37.80 20.71 11.95
CA ALA A 8 -38.60 20.96 13.15
C ALA A 8 -37.87 20.56 14.44
N ALA A 9 -37.08 19.49 14.41
CA ALA A 9 -36.35 18.96 15.58
C ALA A 9 -35.38 19.99 16.19
N VAL A 10 -34.87 20.94 15.39
CA VAL A 10 -34.04 22.06 15.88
C VAL A 10 -34.77 22.96 16.88
N LYS A 11 -36.11 22.96 16.86
CA LYS A 11 -36.97 23.75 17.75
C LYS A 11 -37.58 22.93 18.89
N PHE A 12 -37.32 21.62 18.94
CA PHE A 12 -37.92 20.75 19.96
C PHE A 12 -37.28 20.98 21.33
N SER A 13 -38.08 20.85 22.38
CA SER A 13 -37.56 20.72 23.74
C SER A 13 -36.76 19.42 23.88
N PHE A 14 -35.95 19.33 24.93
CA PHE A 14 -35.19 18.11 25.23
C PHE A 14 -36.08 16.86 25.35
N ASP A 15 -37.25 16.99 25.98
CA ASP A 15 -38.20 15.89 26.15
C ASP A 15 -38.82 15.46 24.81
N GLN A 16 -39.17 16.43 23.96
CA GLN A 16 -39.71 16.17 22.63
C GLN A 16 -38.69 15.48 21.72
N LEU A 17 -37.43 15.90 21.79
CA LEU A 17 -36.33 15.31 21.04
C LEU A 17 -36.03 13.88 21.55
N THR A 18 -36.04 13.67 22.86
CA THR A 18 -35.88 12.34 23.47
C THR A 18 -37.02 11.41 23.05
N HIS A 19 -38.26 11.90 23.08
CA HIS A 19 -39.42 11.15 22.61
C HIS A 19 -39.34 10.83 21.10
N LEU A 20 -38.84 11.76 20.28
CA LEU A 20 -38.60 11.52 18.85
C LEU A 20 -37.60 10.36 18.64
N PHE A 21 -36.51 10.30 19.40
CA PHE A 21 -35.56 9.19 19.30
C PHE A 21 -36.17 7.85 19.71
N VAL A 22 -37.03 7.83 20.73
CA VAL A 22 -37.79 6.61 21.10
C VAL A 22 -38.70 6.16 19.96
N LEU A 23 -39.36 7.09 19.25
CA LEU A 23 -40.18 6.75 18.09
C LEU A 23 -39.34 6.24 16.92
N ILE A 24 -38.18 6.84 16.67
CA ILE A 24 -37.24 6.38 15.64
C ILE A 24 -36.76 4.96 15.96
N GLN A 25 -36.42 4.67 17.22
CA GLN A 25 -36.00 3.35 17.67
C GLN A 25 -37.11 2.30 17.51
N LYS A 26 -38.35 2.62 17.87
CA LYS A 26 -39.50 1.73 17.63
C LYS A 26 -39.70 1.45 16.14
N SER A 27 -39.57 2.47 15.30
CA SER A 27 -39.66 2.32 13.84
C SER A 27 -38.50 1.48 13.30
N TRP A 28 -37.29 1.63 13.86
CA TRP A 28 -36.11 0.89 13.46
C TRP A 28 -36.26 -0.63 13.60
N GLU A 29 -36.91 -1.10 14.66
CA GLU A 29 -37.08 -2.52 14.95
C GLU A 29 -38.01 -3.23 13.95
N VAL A 30 -39.05 -2.55 13.47
CA VAL A 30 -40.13 -3.16 12.67
C VAL A 30 -39.96 -2.94 11.17
N GLU A 31 -39.32 -1.86 10.77
CA GLU A 31 -39.34 -1.39 9.39
C GLU A 31 -38.28 -2.03 8.46
N SER A 32 -38.50 -1.87 7.15
CA SER A 32 -37.56 -2.33 6.10
C SER A 32 -36.24 -1.54 6.07
N ASP A 33 -35.19 -2.14 5.49
CA ASP A 33 -33.87 -1.49 5.36
C ASP A 33 -33.91 -0.17 4.60
N ARG A 34 -34.83 -0.03 3.62
CA ARG A 34 -35.04 1.22 2.90
C ARG A 34 -35.54 2.35 3.82
N VAL A 35 -36.37 2.01 4.80
CA VAL A 35 -36.85 2.97 5.80
C VAL A 35 -35.75 3.25 6.82
N ARG A 36 -35.03 2.21 7.29
CA ARG A 36 -33.86 2.37 8.16
C ARG A 36 -32.82 3.31 7.57
N GLN A 37 -32.52 3.23 6.28
CA GLN A 37 -31.62 4.17 5.60
C GLN A 37 -32.11 5.63 5.70
N LYS A 38 -33.41 5.86 5.51
CA LYS A 38 -34.01 7.20 5.67
C LYS A 38 -33.98 7.68 7.11
N LEU A 39 -34.14 6.78 8.08
CA LEU A 39 -34.04 7.09 9.51
C LEU A 39 -32.60 7.49 9.88
N LEU A 40 -31.58 6.81 9.36
CA LEU A 40 -30.17 7.21 9.54
C LEU A 40 -29.92 8.61 9.01
N SER A 41 -30.42 8.91 7.79
CA SER A 41 -30.26 10.25 7.22
C SER A 41 -31.03 11.33 8.00
N LEU A 42 -32.20 10.99 8.55
CA LEU A 42 -32.93 11.86 9.47
C LEU A 42 -32.11 12.13 10.74
N ILE A 43 -31.59 11.10 11.39
CA ILE A 43 -30.76 11.22 12.60
C ILE A 43 -29.53 12.08 12.31
N GLY A 44 -28.80 11.80 11.22
CA GLY A 44 -27.62 12.56 10.79
C GLY A 44 -27.92 14.03 10.56
N ARG A 45 -29.04 14.32 9.89
CA ARG A 45 -29.49 15.69 9.64
C ARG A 45 -29.88 16.43 10.91
N ILE A 46 -30.56 15.77 11.87
CA ILE A 46 -30.84 16.35 13.19
C ILE A 46 -29.52 16.72 13.88
N GLY A 47 -28.51 15.86 13.84
CA GLY A 47 -27.20 16.13 14.44
C GLY A 47 -26.46 17.32 13.81
N ARG A 48 -26.53 17.47 12.48
CA ARG A 48 -25.91 18.60 11.75
C ARG A 48 -26.64 19.93 11.97
N GLU A 49 -27.97 19.90 12.01
CA GLU A 49 -28.77 21.13 12.17
C GLU A 49 -28.94 21.52 13.65
N ALA A 50 -28.62 20.61 14.58
CA ALA A 50 -28.65 20.89 16.01
C ALA A 50 -27.61 21.95 16.40
N ARG A 51 -28.07 23.00 17.09
CA ARG A 51 -27.23 24.03 17.70
C ARG A 51 -26.94 23.76 19.18
N SER A 52 -27.10 22.51 19.62
CA SER A 52 -26.97 22.08 21.02
C SER A 52 -25.99 20.93 21.12
N GLU A 53 -24.93 21.13 21.91
CA GLU A 53 -23.90 20.13 22.17
C GLU A 53 -24.48 18.82 22.72
N THR A 54 -25.48 18.90 23.60
CA THR A 54 -26.16 17.73 24.16
C THR A 54 -26.88 16.91 23.10
N THR A 55 -27.60 17.57 22.18
CA THR A 55 -28.31 16.88 21.08
C THR A 55 -27.31 16.27 20.10
N THR A 56 -26.29 17.03 19.69
CA THR A 56 -25.25 16.54 18.78
C THR A 56 -24.51 15.34 19.38
N GLY A 57 -24.17 15.40 20.67
CA GLY A 57 -23.55 14.28 21.39
C GLY A 57 -24.40 13.01 21.37
N LYS A 58 -25.69 13.12 21.74
CA LYS A 58 -26.64 12.00 21.70
C LYS A 58 -26.81 11.42 20.30
N VAL A 59 -26.91 12.26 19.27
CA VAL A 59 -27.03 11.81 17.88
C VAL A 59 -25.80 11.01 17.45
N LEU A 60 -24.61 11.50 17.78
CA LEU A 60 -23.37 10.80 17.48
C LEU A 60 -23.31 9.43 18.18
N GLU A 61 -23.73 9.36 19.45
CA GLU A 61 -23.80 8.08 20.18
C GLU A 61 -24.80 7.11 19.55
N VAL A 62 -26.01 7.57 19.21
CA VAL A 62 -27.02 6.74 18.54
C VAL A 62 -26.50 6.20 17.20
N LEU A 63 -25.91 7.06 16.35
CA LEU A 63 -25.34 6.61 15.07
C LEU A 63 -24.22 5.59 15.27
N TRP A 64 -23.37 5.81 16.29
CA TRP A 64 -22.31 4.88 16.66
C TRP A 64 -22.86 3.52 17.10
N GLU A 65 -23.82 3.49 18.02
CA GLU A 65 -24.44 2.25 18.52
C GLU A 65 -25.16 1.50 17.40
N LEU A 66 -25.91 2.20 16.55
CA LEU A 66 -26.58 1.59 15.41
C LEU A 66 -25.59 0.96 14.44
N ALA A 67 -24.48 1.63 14.14
CA ALA A 67 -23.42 1.10 13.27
C ALA A 67 -22.80 -0.20 13.81
N HIS A 68 -22.84 -0.42 15.14
CA HIS A 68 -22.28 -1.59 15.82
C HIS A 68 -23.29 -2.71 16.08
N LEU A 69 -24.50 -2.63 15.50
CA LEU A 69 -25.49 -3.70 15.60
C LEU A 69 -25.06 -4.94 14.76
N PRO A 70 -24.85 -6.13 15.38
CA PRO A 70 -24.37 -7.32 14.67
C PRO A 70 -25.28 -7.83 13.55
N THR A 71 -26.54 -7.43 13.54
CA THR A 71 -27.53 -7.80 12.52
C THR A 71 -27.67 -6.78 11.40
N LEU A 72 -27.03 -5.60 11.52
CA LEU A 72 -27.20 -4.51 10.56
C LEU A 72 -26.45 -4.79 9.25
N PRO A 73 -27.10 -4.74 8.07
CA PRO A 73 -26.43 -4.91 6.78
C PRO A 73 -25.30 -3.88 6.54
N THR A 74 -24.27 -4.29 5.79
CA THR A 74 -23.08 -3.47 5.50
C THR A 74 -23.41 -2.09 4.92
N SER A 75 -24.42 -1.99 4.05
CA SER A 75 -24.85 -0.71 3.46
C SER A 75 -25.41 0.27 4.50
N LEU A 76 -26.13 -0.23 5.51
CA LEU A 76 -26.67 0.60 6.59
C LEU A 76 -25.60 0.99 7.60
N VAL A 77 -24.61 0.13 7.86
CA VAL A 77 -23.42 0.50 8.65
C VAL A 77 -22.68 1.66 7.98
N GLN A 78 -22.43 1.55 6.68
CA GLN A 78 -21.77 2.60 5.92
C GLN A 78 -22.56 3.91 5.97
N GLN A 79 -23.89 3.86 5.75
CA GLN A 79 -24.74 5.05 5.86
C GLN A 79 -24.69 5.67 7.27
N ALA A 80 -24.71 4.87 8.33
CA ALA A 80 -24.67 5.37 9.70
C ALA A 80 -23.35 6.11 9.98
N LEU A 81 -22.23 5.53 9.52
CA LEU A 81 -20.90 6.13 9.67
C LEU A 81 -20.68 7.36 8.77
N GLU A 82 -21.26 7.40 7.58
CA GLU A 82 -21.26 8.58 6.71
C GLU A 82 -22.02 9.75 7.36
N GLU A 83 -23.19 9.49 7.93
CA GLU A 83 -23.94 10.52 8.67
C GLU A 83 -23.20 10.97 9.93
N HIS A 84 -22.54 10.03 10.63
CA HIS A 84 -21.70 10.31 11.78
C HIS A 84 -20.48 11.20 11.42
N LEU A 85 -19.77 10.88 10.32
CA LEU A 85 -18.69 11.71 9.79
C LEU A 85 -19.18 13.09 9.36
N GLY A 86 -20.36 13.16 8.75
CA GLY A 86 -20.97 14.43 8.33
C GLY A 86 -21.19 15.39 9.50
N ILE A 87 -21.48 14.87 10.70
CA ILE A 87 -21.58 15.68 11.93
C ILE A 87 -20.19 16.02 12.46
N LEU A 88 -19.29 15.03 12.61
CA LEU A 88 -17.94 15.24 13.17
C LEU A 88 -17.06 16.17 12.32
N SER A 89 -17.34 16.28 11.02
CA SER A 89 -16.58 17.14 10.12
C SER A 89 -16.86 18.63 10.31
N ASP A 90 -17.96 19.00 10.98
CA ASP A 90 -18.22 20.40 11.32
C ASP A 90 -17.23 20.88 12.40
N ALA A 91 -16.32 21.77 12.01
CA ALA A 91 -15.30 22.33 12.89
C ALA A 91 -15.87 23.26 13.96
N TYR A 92 -16.99 23.92 13.68
CA TYR A 92 -17.58 24.94 14.56
C TYR A 92 -18.59 24.33 15.53
N ALA A 93 -19.32 23.30 15.09
CA ALA A 93 -20.34 22.65 15.91
C ALA A 93 -19.78 21.58 16.86
N VAL A 94 -18.69 20.88 16.48
CA VAL A 94 -18.17 19.73 17.23
C VAL A 94 -16.79 20.02 17.81
N LYS A 95 -16.71 20.03 19.15
CA LYS A 95 -15.46 20.22 19.89
C LYS A 95 -14.44 19.12 19.60
N GLU A 96 -13.16 19.48 19.64
CA GLU A 96 -12.04 18.56 19.46
C GLU A 96 -12.07 17.36 20.41
N THR A 97 -12.48 17.57 21.67
CA THR A 97 -12.60 16.51 22.68
C THR A 97 -13.54 15.39 22.24
N VAL A 98 -14.65 15.74 21.57
CA VAL A 98 -15.60 14.77 21.03
C VAL A 98 -14.96 13.97 19.90
N LYS A 99 -14.27 14.63 18.96
CA LYS A 99 -13.56 13.95 17.86
C LYS A 99 -12.49 12.99 18.39
N ARG A 100 -11.74 13.41 19.41
CA ARG A 100 -10.76 12.57 20.12
C ARG A 100 -11.39 11.33 20.74
N ASN A 101 -12.54 11.48 21.40
CA ASN A 101 -13.24 10.33 21.99
C ASN A 101 -13.62 9.29 20.92
N TYR A 102 -14.08 9.72 19.75
CA TYR A 102 -14.41 8.78 18.66
C TYR A 102 -13.18 8.16 17.99
N ILE A 103 -12.05 8.88 17.92
CA ILE A 103 -10.76 8.28 17.55
C ILE A 103 -10.40 7.13 18.50
N ILE A 104 -10.55 7.34 19.82
CA ILE A 104 -10.27 6.33 20.83
C ILE A 104 -11.21 5.12 20.66
N LYS A 105 -12.52 5.35 20.47
CA LYS A 105 -13.48 4.26 20.22
C LYS A 105 -13.09 3.43 18.98
N CYS A 106 -12.70 4.08 17.87
CA CYS A 106 -12.22 3.36 16.68
C CYS A 106 -10.98 2.50 16.99
N ILE A 107 -10.03 3.02 17.77
CA ILE A 107 -8.82 2.30 18.18
C ILE A 107 -9.18 1.09 19.06
N GLU A 108 -10.14 1.24 19.96
CA GLU A 108 -10.62 0.14 20.80
C GLU A 108 -11.24 -0.99 19.96
N ASP A 109 -12.01 -0.66 18.91
CA ASP A 109 -12.58 -1.67 18.03
C ASP A 109 -11.52 -2.41 17.20
N ILE A 110 -10.46 -1.71 16.77
CA ILE A 110 -9.30 -2.34 16.12
C ILE A 110 -8.54 -3.25 17.11
N LYS A 111 -8.37 -2.81 18.36
CA LYS A 111 -7.70 -3.60 19.41
C LYS A 111 -8.47 -4.88 19.75
N LYS A 112 -9.79 -4.83 19.84
CA LYS A 112 -10.63 -6.00 20.13
C LYS A 112 -10.41 -7.13 19.13
N ALA A 113 -10.26 -6.79 17.85
CA ALA A 113 -10.00 -7.77 16.79
C ALA A 113 -8.64 -8.48 16.91
N SER A 114 -7.67 -7.83 17.56
CA SER A 114 -6.34 -8.40 17.82
C SER A 114 -6.33 -9.34 19.03
N GLN A 115 -7.36 -9.31 19.88
CA GLN A 115 -7.49 -10.15 21.06
C GLN A 115 -8.23 -11.44 20.66
N GLN A 116 -7.49 -12.56 20.63
CA GLN A 116 -7.88 -13.86 20.07
C GLN A 116 -9.09 -14.56 20.74
N SER A 117 -9.85 -13.88 21.60
CA SER A 117 -10.76 -14.54 22.54
C SER A 117 -12.21 -14.67 22.11
N VAL A 118 -12.69 -14.06 21.03
CA VAL A 118 -14.13 -14.15 20.68
C VAL A 118 -14.40 -14.13 19.16
N PRO A 119 -15.24 -15.03 18.62
CA PRO A 119 -15.80 -14.92 17.28
C PRO A 119 -16.95 -13.90 17.27
N GLN A 120 -16.65 -12.64 17.62
CA GLN A 120 -17.63 -11.55 17.59
C GLN A 120 -17.43 -10.71 16.33
N ALA A 121 -18.50 -10.03 15.88
CA ALA A 121 -18.47 -9.12 14.74
C ALA A 121 -17.25 -8.19 14.83
N VAL A 122 -16.35 -8.32 13.87
CA VAL A 122 -15.10 -7.56 13.82
C VAL A 122 -15.39 -6.24 13.12
N TRP A 123 -15.28 -5.12 13.86
CA TRP A 123 -15.60 -3.79 13.34
C TRP A 123 -14.38 -3.06 12.76
N VAL A 124 -13.35 -3.80 12.35
CA VAL A 124 -12.03 -3.25 11.97
C VAL A 124 -12.12 -2.38 10.72
N VAL A 125 -12.72 -2.87 9.64
CA VAL A 125 -12.85 -2.09 8.40
C VAL A 125 -13.63 -0.79 8.63
N PRO A 126 -14.83 -0.80 9.23
CA PRO A 126 -15.55 0.41 9.61
C PRO A 126 -14.72 1.35 10.50
N ALA A 127 -14.08 0.81 11.54
CA ALA A 127 -13.28 1.60 12.47
C ALA A 127 -12.06 2.25 11.80
N LEU A 128 -11.37 1.55 10.89
CA LEU A 128 -10.24 2.10 10.12
C LEU A 128 -10.69 3.23 9.19
N ARG A 129 -11.78 3.04 8.45
CA ARG A 129 -12.35 4.06 7.56
C ARG A 129 -12.75 5.30 8.36
N GLN A 130 -13.43 5.09 9.49
CA GLN A 130 -13.85 6.15 10.39
C GLN A 130 -12.66 6.87 11.02
N LEU A 131 -11.66 6.14 11.51
CA LEU A 131 -10.44 6.67 12.09
C LEU A 131 -9.66 7.51 11.07
N HIS A 132 -9.54 7.05 9.83
CA HIS A 132 -8.91 7.78 8.73
C HIS A 132 -9.57 9.15 8.56
N GLU A 133 -10.88 9.18 8.34
CA GLU A 133 -11.58 10.42 7.98
C GLU A 133 -11.67 11.39 9.16
N ILE A 134 -11.89 10.91 10.40
CA ILE A 134 -11.86 11.79 11.58
C ILE A 134 -10.46 12.39 11.74
N THR A 135 -9.41 11.59 11.67
CA THR A 135 -8.02 12.05 11.84
C THR A 135 -7.64 13.03 10.74
N ARG A 136 -8.00 12.74 9.48
CA ARG A 136 -7.77 13.62 8.33
C ARG A 136 -8.48 14.95 8.46
N SER A 137 -9.76 14.93 8.85
CA SER A 137 -10.55 16.14 9.10
C SER A 137 -9.94 16.97 10.22
N PHE A 138 -9.53 16.31 11.31
CA PHE A 138 -8.89 16.95 12.45
C PHE A 138 -7.58 17.66 12.03
N ILE A 139 -6.67 16.96 11.36
CA ILE A 139 -5.38 17.51 10.92
C ILE A 139 -5.58 18.70 9.96
N LYS A 140 -6.53 18.59 9.03
CA LYS A 140 -6.87 19.69 8.11
C LYS A 140 -7.48 20.89 8.82
N GLN A 141 -8.12 20.74 9.98
CA GLN A 141 -8.72 21.86 10.70
C GLN A 141 -7.68 22.61 11.54
N THR A 142 -6.66 21.90 12.05
CA THR A 142 -5.63 22.45 12.93
C THR A 142 -4.46 23.11 12.16
N TYR A 143 -4.72 23.90 11.12
CA TYR A 143 -3.69 24.55 10.27
C TYR A 143 -2.62 25.37 11.03
N GLN A 144 -2.83 25.70 12.30
CA GLN A 144 -1.80 26.29 13.15
C GLN A 144 -0.85 25.21 13.69
N LYS A 145 0.40 25.26 13.23
CA LYS A 145 1.52 24.32 13.47
C LYS A 145 1.79 23.89 14.93
N GLN A 146 1.14 24.46 15.93
CA GLN A 146 1.46 24.20 17.33
C GLN A 146 0.67 23.04 17.96
N ASP A 147 -0.48 22.63 17.41
CA ASP A 147 -1.33 21.61 18.04
C ASP A 147 -1.46 20.30 17.24
N LYS A 148 -0.31 19.67 16.92
CA LYS A 148 -0.28 18.26 16.45
C LYS A 148 -0.48 17.25 17.61
N SER A 149 -1.16 17.65 18.69
CA SER A 149 -1.29 16.84 19.91
C SER A 149 -2.00 15.51 19.65
N ILE A 150 -2.97 15.44 18.72
CA ILE A 150 -3.61 14.16 18.35
C ILE A 150 -2.64 13.20 17.65
N ILE A 151 -1.75 13.70 16.78
CA ILE A 151 -0.72 12.88 16.13
C ILE A 151 0.24 12.34 17.19
N GLN A 152 0.60 13.18 18.16
CA GLN A 152 1.45 12.76 19.28
C GLN A 152 0.78 11.69 20.14
N ASP A 153 -0.51 11.83 20.44
CA ASP A 153 -1.27 10.84 21.20
C ASP A 153 -1.36 9.51 20.44
N LEU A 154 -1.71 9.54 19.15
CA LEU A 154 -1.73 8.37 18.27
C LEU A 154 -0.37 7.67 18.21
N LYS A 155 0.71 8.45 18.09
CA LYS A 155 2.07 7.94 18.03
C LYS A 155 2.52 7.32 19.37
N LYS A 156 2.41 8.06 20.47
CA LYS A 156 3.02 7.69 21.76
C LYS A 156 2.10 6.85 22.63
N ASN A 157 0.81 7.22 22.75
CA ASN A 157 -0.10 6.57 23.68
C ASN A 157 -0.72 5.31 23.07
N PHE A 158 -0.96 5.31 21.76
CA PHE A 158 -1.61 4.20 21.06
C PHE A 158 -0.66 3.31 20.26
N GLU A 159 0.61 3.71 20.12
CA GLU A 159 1.58 3.04 19.23
C GLU A 159 0.96 2.71 17.87
N ILE A 160 0.25 3.67 17.25
CA ILE A 160 -0.74 3.37 16.21
C ILE A 160 -0.17 2.57 15.03
N VAL A 161 1.08 2.81 14.62
CA VAL A 161 1.75 2.04 13.56
C VAL A 161 1.85 0.55 13.92
N LYS A 162 2.23 0.23 15.17
CA LYS A 162 2.31 -1.14 15.68
C LYS A 162 0.93 -1.77 15.79
N LEU A 163 -0.08 -1.01 16.23
CA LEU A 163 -1.45 -1.51 16.31
C LEU A 163 -2.00 -1.88 14.94
N ILE A 164 -1.84 -1.01 13.93
CA ILE A 164 -2.38 -1.22 12.59
C ILE A 164 -1.67 -2.37 11.88
N THR A 165 -0.34 -2.45 11.99
CA THR A 165 0.44 -3.58 11.45
C THR A 165 0.07 -4.90 12.11
N GLY A 166 -0.05 -4.94 13.44
CA GLY A 166 -0.49 -6.13 14.17
C GLY A 166 -1.94 -6.54 13.85
N SER A 167 -2.83 -5.56 13.68
CA SER A 167 -4.21 -5.79 13.24
C SER A 167 -4.26 -6.41 11.85
N LEU A 168 -3.46 -5.91 10.90
CA LEU A 168 -3.37 -6.46 9.54
C LEU A 168 -2.95 -7.94 9.58
N VAL A 169 -1.90 -8.27 10.34
CA VAL A 169 -1.43 -9.66 10.51
C VAL A 169 -2.52 -10.55 11.13
N CYS A 170 -3.27 -10.03 12.10
CA CYS A 170 -4.40 -10.74 12.68
C CYS A 170 -5.52 -10.98 11.67
N CYS A 171 -5.84 -9.97 10.86
CA CYS A 171 -6.87 -10.05 9.82
C CYS A 171 -6.50 -11.03 8.70
N HIS A 172 -5.22 -11.08 8.29
CA HIS A 172 -4.71 -12.08 7.35
C HIS A 172 -4.98 -13.50 7.87
N ARG A 173 -4.59 -13.79 9.11
CA ARG A 173 -4.84 -15.09 9.75
C ARG A 173 -6.33 -15.44 9.85
N LEU A 174 -7.18 -14.46 10.16
CA LEU A 174 -8.63 -14.66 10.18
C LEU A 174 -9.17 -14.95 8.78
N ALA A 175 -8.68 -14.27 7.75
CA ALA A 175 -9.08 -14.49 6.38
C ALA A 175 -8.66 -15.88 5.86
N VAL A 176 -7.44 -16.32 6.20
CA VAL A 176 -6.96 -17.69 5.92
C VAL A 176 -7.84 -18.73 6.62
N THR A 177 -8.24 -18.47 7.86
CA THR A 177 -9.15 -19.37 8.60
C THR A 177 -10.54 -19.40 7.94
N ALA A 178 -11.03 -18.26 7.48
CA ALA A 178 -12.34 -18.12 6.84
C ALA A 178 -12.39 -18.71 5.42
N SER A 179 -11.28 -18.69 4.66
CA SER A 179 -11.22 -19.28 3.33
C SER A 179 -11.23 -20.81 3.34
N GLY A 180 -10.81 -21.43 4.45
CA GLY A 180 -10.79 -22.87 4.62
C GLY A 180 -9.99 -23.57 3.50
N CYS A 181 -10.55 -24.62 2.90
CA CYS A 181 -9.88 -25.37 1.84
C CYS A 181 -9.87 -24.67 0.47
N ASN A 182 -10.61 -23.57 0.30
CA ASN A 182 -10.81 -22.94 -1.01
C ASN A 182 -9.68 -21.98 -1.41
N GLY A 183 -8.66 -21.82 -0.57
CA GLY A 183 -7.58 -20.86 -0.77
C GLY A 183 -8.03 -19.43 -0.51
N LEU A 184 -7.10 -18.60 -0.02
CA LEU A 184 -7.38 -17.18 0.24
C LEU A 184 -7.57 -16.42 -1.07
N SER A 185 -8.67 -15.68 -1.18
CA SER A 185 -9.01 -14.87 -2.35
C SER A 185 -9.49 -13.47 -1.94
N ALA A 186 -9.46 -12.53 -2.88
CA ALA A 186 -9.91 -11.15 -2.67
C ALA A 186 -11.34 -11.04 -2.11
N SER A 187 -12.24 -11.93 -2.54
CA SER A 187 -13.65 -11.95 -2.16
C SER A 187 -13.96 -12.75 -0.90
N THR A 188 -12.95 -13.33 -0.24
CA THR A 188 -13.12 -14.08 1.02
C THR A 188 -13.73 -13.16 2.08
N LEU A 189 -14.86 -13.53 2.66
CA LEU A 189 -15.49 -12.77 3.74
C LEU A 189 -14.82 -13.12 5.07
N VAL A 190 -14.19 -12.14 5.72
CA VAL A 190 -13.41 -12.36 6.95
C VAL A 190 -14.31 -12.42 8.18
N ASP A 191 -15.33 -11.55 8.23
CA ASP A 191 -16.24 -11.35 9.35
C ASP A 191 -17.72 -11.51 8.96
N GLY A 192 -17.97 -12.04 7.75
CA GLY A 192 -19.30 -12.16 7.15
C GLY A 192 -19.86 -10.85 6.58
N ARG A 193 -19.12 -9.74 6.61
CA ARG A 193 -19.55 -8.41 6.14
C ARG A 193 -18.62 -7.79 5.11
N TYR A 194 -17.31 -7.87 5.36
CA TYR A 194 -16.29 -7.26 4.54
C TYR A 194 -15.37 -8.31 3.93
N THR A 195 -14.98 -8.04 2.70
CA THR A 195 -14.06 -8.88 1.94
C THR A 195 -12.63 -8.69 2.41
N TYR A 196 -11.80 -9.70 2.19
CA TYR A 196 -10.38 -9.65 2.52
C TYR A 196 -9.65 -8.48 1.82
N GLN A 197 -10.00 -8.19 0.56
CA GLN A 197 -9.47 -7.02 -0.14
C GLN A 197 -9.80 -5.70 0.57
N GLU A 198 -11.03 -5.54 1.09
CA GLU A 198 -11.41 -4.33 1.84
C GLU A 198 -10.65 -4.20 3.16
N TYR A 199 -10.33 -5.32 3.79
CA TYR A 199 -9.45 -5.37 4.96
C TYR A 199 -8.06 -4.84 4.63
N LEU A 200 -7.42 -5.38 3.58
CA LEU A 200 -6.10 -4.92 3.15
C LEU A 200 -6.09 -3.44 2.77
N ASP A 201 -7.03 -3.00 1.92
CA ASP A 201 -7.12 -1.61 1.48
C ASP A 201 -7.25 -0.66 2.67
N SER A 202 -8.15 -0.96 3.60
CA SER A 202 -8.41 -0.09 4.76
C SER A 202 -7.17 0.05 5.66
N HIS A 203 -6.44 -1.04 5.90
CA HIS A 203 -5.21 -1.01 6.72
C HIS A 203 -4.08 -0.27 6.01
N LEU A 204 -3.76 -0.64 4.78
CA LEU A 204 -2.64 -0.09 4.02
C LEU A 204 -2.86 1.40 3.72
N ARG A 205 -4.09 1.80 3.40
CA ARG A 205 -4.47 3.19 3.14
C ARG A 205 -4.36 4.04 4.40
N PHE A 206 -4.84 3.56 5.55
CA PHE A 206 -4.68 4.29 6.81
C PHE A 206 -3.21 4.39 7.23
N LEU A 207 -2.44 3.31 7.08
CA LEU A 207 -1.02 3.30 7.43
C LEU A 207 -0.23 4.31 6.58
N ALA A 208 -0.42 4.30 5.26
CA ALA A 208 0.23 5.27 4.36
C ALA A 208 -0.16 6.72 4.72
N PHE A 209 -1.46 6.98 4.91
CA PHE A 209 -1.95 8.28 5.34
C PHE A 209 -1.28 8.75 6.63
N PHE A 210 -1.23 7.89 7.65
CA PHE A 210 -0.71 8.27 8.95
C PHE A 210 0.80 8.51 8.92
N LEU A 211 1.58 7.68 8.21
CA LEU A 211 3.02 7.89 8.06
C LEU A 211 3.33 9.27 7.43
N GLN A 212 2.61 9.63 6.36
CA GLN A 212 2.80 10.88 5.65
C GLN A 212 2.43 12.11 6.50
N GLU A 213 1.21 12.13 7.06
CA GLU A 213 0.71 13.29 7.83
C GLU A 213 1.44 13.48 9.16
N ALA A 214 1.84 12.38 9.80
CA ALA A 214 2.62 12.40 11.03
C ALA A 214 4.13 12.61 10.77
N SER A 215 4.56 12.60 9.50
CA SER A 215 5.98 12.66 9.10
C SER A 215 6.80 11.62 9.85
N LEU A 216 6.31 10.38 9.84
CA LEU A 216 6.92 9.23 10.50
C LEU A 216 7.51 8.28 9.47
N TYR A 217 8.60 7.64 9.87
CA TYR A 217 9.16 6.54 9.12
C TYR A 217 8.70 5.20 9.67
N LEU A 218 8.41 4.26 8.77
CA LEU A 218 8.17 2.87 9.15
C LEU A 218 9.51 2.21 9.49
N VAL A 219 9.66 1.82 10.75
CA VAL A 219 10.85 1.12 11.23
C VAL A 219 10.97 -0.28 10.63
N TRP A 220 12.21 -0.78 10.48
CA TRP A 220 12.51 -2.08 9.88
C TRP A 220 11.68 -3.24 10.46
N SER A 221 11.53 -3.31 11.78
CA SER A 221 10.79 -4.41 12.42
C SER A 221 9.33 -4.50 11.99
N ARG A 222 8.71 -3.38 11.60
CA ARG A 222 7.33 -3.33 11.09
C ARG A 222 7.28 -3.56 9.58
N ALA A 223 8.22 -2.99 8.83
CA ALA A 223 8.35 -3.27 7.39
C ALA A 223 8.57 -4.77 7.11
N LYS A 224 9.44 -5.40 7.90
CA LYS A 224 9.72 -6.84 7.85
C LYS A 224 8.48 -7.68 8.17
N GLU A 225 7.72 -7.31 9.20
CA GLU A 225 6.50 -8.01 9.60
C GLU A 225 5.42 -7.94 8.49
N LEU A 226 5.23 -6.76 7.87
CA LEU A 226 4.33 -6.61 6.72
C LEU A 226 4.76 -7.48 5.53
N TRP A 227 6.06 -7.48 5.20
CA TRP A 227 6.61 -8.29 4.12
C TRP A 227 6.46 -9.79 4.37
N GLU A 228 6.68 -10.22 5.62
CA GLU A 228 6.50 -11.62 6.02
C GLU A 228 5.04 -12.03 5.99
N CYS A 229 4.13 -11.13 6.34
CA CYS A 229 2.69 -11.39 6.26
C CYS A 229 2.17 -11.46 4.82
N LEU A 230 2.62 -10.58 3.92
CA LEU A 230 1.99 -10.37 2.61
C LEU A 230 2.80 -10.88 1.41
N VAL A 231 4.07 -11.25 1.58
CA VAL A 231 4.92 -11.66 0.44
C VAL A 231 5.50 -13.05 0.64
N THR A 232 6.07 -13.32 1.82
CA THR A 232 6.86 -14.55 2.08
C THR A 232 6.19 -15.53 3.04
N GLY A 233 5.00 -15.20 3.54
CA GLY A 233 4.23 -16.08 4.43
C GLY A 233 3.71 -17.33 3.71
N PRO A 234 3.44 -18.42 4.45
CA PRO A 234 2.99 -19.68 3.87
C PRO A 234 1.60 -19.60 3.22
N ASP A 235 0.73 -18.73 3.73
CA ASP A 235 -0.66 -18.60 3.32
C ASP A 235 -0.91 -17.36 2.43
N VAL A 236 0.15 -16.84 1.82
CA VAL A 236 0.12 -15.64 0.96
C VAL A 236 -0.52 -15.94 -0.39
N CYS A 237 -1.46 -15.11 -0.82
CA CYS A 237 -2.05 -15.18 -2.16
C CYS A 237 -1.51 -14.08 -3.09
N GLU A 238 -1.90 -14.11 -4.37
CA GLU A 238 -1.45 -13.12 -5.37
C GLU A 238 -1.84 -11.68 -4.97
N LEU A 239 -3.06 -11.48 -4.47
CA LEU A 239 -3.53 -10.16 -4.02
C LEU A 239 -2.61 -9.55 -2.96
N ASP A 240 -2.16 -10.36 -2.00
CA ASP A 240 -1.28 -9.91 -0.91
C ASP A 240 0.01 -9.31 -1.47
N ARG A 241 0.64 -10.02 -2.41
CA ARG A 241 1.89 -9.62 -3.05
C ARG A 241 1.70 -8.33 -3.84
N GLU A 242 0.68 -8.28 -4.69
CA GLU A 242 0.40 -7.13 -5.55
C GLU A 242 0.14 -5.87 -4.73
N MET A 243 -0.72 -5.94 -3.71
CA MET A 243 -1.01 -4.81 -2.84
C MET A 243 0.21 -4.39 -2.02
N CYS A 244 1.01 -5.34 -1.53
CA CYS A 244 2.22 -5.05 -0.77
C CYS A 244 3.30 -4.38 -1.64
N PHE A 245 3.50 -4.88 -2.87
CA PHE A 245 4.45 -4.30 -3.82
C PHE A 245 4.06 -2.88 -4.19
N GLU A 246 2.79 -2.64 -4.54
CA GLU A 246 2.28 -1.31 -4.84
C GLU A 246 2.43 -0.35 -3.65
N TRP A 247 2.14 -0.83 -2.44
CA TRP A 247 2.22 -0.03 -1.22
C TRP A 247 3.66 0.42 -0.92
N PHE A 248 4.64 -0.49 -0.94
CA PHE A 248 6.05 -0.13 -0.72
C PHE A 248 6.61 0.74 -1.85
N THR A 249 6.16 0.54 -3.09
CA THR A 249 6.58 1.37 -4.23
C THR A 249 6.16 2.83 -4.04
N LYS A 250 4.89 3.06 -3.67
CA LYS A 250 4.36 4.41 -3.42
C LYS A 250 4.91 5.02 -2.12
N GLY A 251 5.12 4.18 -1.10
CA GLY A 251 5.57 4.58 0.24
C GLY A 251 7.08 4.58 0.46
N GLN A 252 7.93 4.51 -0.59
CA GLN A 252 9.38 4.42 -0.41
C GLN A 252 9.96 5.55 0.45
N HIS A 253 9.39 6.76 0.35
CA HIS A 253 9.85 7.94 1.09
C HIS A 253 9.38 7.97 2.54
N ASP A 254 8.46 7.07 2.90
CA ASP A 254 8.00 6.84 4.27
C ASP A 254 8.91 5.83 5.01
N LEU A 255 10.05 5.47 4.42
CA LEU A 255 11.10 4.63 5.01
C LEU A 255 12.40 5.43 5.20
N GLU A 256 13.12 5.19 6.30
CA GLU A 256 14.49 5.72 6.46
C GLU A 256 15.46 5.06 5.47
N SER A 257 16.57 5.73 5.17
CA SER A 257 17.52 5.26 4.15
C SER A 257 18.12 3.88 4.47
N ASP A 258 18.42 3.61 5.74
CA ASP A 258 18.89 2.31 6.21
C ASP A 258 17.81 1.22 6.05
N VAL A 259 16.55 1.53 6.38
CA VAL A 259 15.41 0.62 6.19
C VAL A 259 15.20 0.32 4.70
N GLN A 260 15.33 1.31 3.82
CA GLN A 260 15.26 1.11 2.37
C GLN A 260 16.36 0.17 1.88
N GLN A 261 17.60 0.37 2.34
CA GLN A 261 18.72 -0.52 2.01
C GLN A 261 18.50 -1.94 2.51
N GLN A 262 18.00 -2.09 3.74
CA GLN A 262 17.76 -3.39 4.33
C GLN A 262 16.63 -4.14 3.61
N LEU A 263 15.52 -3.46 3.30
CA LEU A 263 14.42 -4.02 2.53
C LEU A 263 14.88 -4.46 1.14
N PHE A 264 15.68 -3.61 0.48
CA PHE A 264 16.22 -3.93 -0.84
C PHE A 264 17.10 -5.19 -0.80
N LYS A 265 18.10 -5.23 0.09
CA LYS A 265 19.07 -6.34 0.17
C LYS A 265 18.48 -7.63 0.72
N GLU A 266 17.69 -7.54 1.79
CA GLU A 266 17.24 -8.72 2.52
C GLU A 266 15.95 -9.32 1.99
N LYS A 267 15.14 -8.55 1.26
CA LYS A 267 13.82 -8.98 0.79
C LYS A 267 13.65 -8.85 -0.73
N ILE A 268 13.77 -7.65 -1.30
CA ILE A 268 13.49 -7.42 -2.73
C ILE A 268 14.45 -8.21 -3.63
N LEU A 269 15.76 -8.17 -3.37
CA LEU A 269 16.76 -8.92 -4.16
C LEU A 269 16.69 -10.45 -3.97
N LYS A 270 15.84 -10.93 -3.06
CA LYS A 270 15.60 -12.35 -2.80
C LYS A 270 14.27 -12.84 -3.35
N LEU A 271 13.52 -11.98 -4.04
CA LEU A 271 12.34 -12.42 -4.79
C LEU A 271 12.75 -13.41 -5.88
N GLU A 272 11.85 -14.32 -6.24
CA GLU A 272 12.09 -15.25 -7.33
C GLU A 272 11.81 -14.59 -8.68
N PRO A 273 12.81 -14.44 -9.57
CA PRO A 273 12.66 -13.70 -10.82
C PRO A 273 11.64 -14.31 -11.79
N TYR A 274 11.36 -15.62 -11.70
CA TYR A 274 10.37 -16.30 -12.54
C TYR A 274 8.92 -16.09 -12.06
N GLU A 275 8.71 -15.60 -10.83
CA GLU A 275 7.39 -15.26 -10.25
C GLU A 275 7.16 -13.74 -10.18
N ILE A 276 8.07 -12.93 -10.71
CA ILE A 276 7.99 -11.49 -10.59
C ILE A 276 6.85 -10.95 -11.46
N THR A 277 5.97 -10.17 -10.85
CA THR A 277 4.89 -9.46 -11.54
C THR A 277 5.33 -8.05 -11.94
N MET A 278 4.51 -7.34 -12.72
CA MET A 278 4.80 -5.96 -13.09
C MET A 278 4.91 -5.04 -11.86
N ASN A 279 4.08 -5.24 -10.84
CA ASN A 279 4.19 -4.50 -9.58
C ASN A 279 5.47 -4.88 -8.81
N GLY A 280 5.84 -6.16 -8.79
CA GLY A 280 7.12 -6.60 -8.21
C GLY A 280 8.34 -6.00 -8.91
N PHE A 281 8.31 -5.91 -10.25
CA PHE A 281 9.35 -5.27 -11.03
C PHE A 281 9.41 -3.75 -10.79
N SER A 282 8.24 -3.09 -10.72
CA SER A 282 8.14 -1.65 -10.38
C SER A 282 8.74 -1.36 -9.01
N LEU A 283 8.40 -2.16 -8.00
CA LEU A 283 9.00 -2.09 -6.66
C LEU A 283 10.51 -2.23 -6.73
N PHE A 284 11.01 -3.26 -7.41
CA PHE A 284 12.45 -3.47 -7.57
C PHE A 284 13.13 -2.25 -8.23
N LYS A 285 12.59 -1.75 -9.35
CA LYS A 285 13.16 -0.61 -10.09
C LYS A 285 13.23 0.63 -9.23
N THR A 286 12.14 0.95 -8.52
CA THR A 286 12.07 2.10 -7.62
C THR A 286 13.12 2.03 -6.51
N PHE A 287 13.27 0.87 -5.83
CA PHE A 287 14.28 0.71 -4.79
C PHE A 287 15.71 0.66 -5.34
N PHE A 288 15.92 0.03 -6.50
CA PHE A 288 17.22 -0.02 -7.17
C PHE A 288 17.74 1.40 -7.45
N GLU A 289 16.93 2.26 -8.05
CA GLU A 289 17.33 3.62 -8.37
C GLU A 289 17.60 4.44 -7.11
N ASN A 290 16.70 4.33 -6.12
CA ASN A 290 16.78 5.10 -4.89
C ASN A 290 18.00 4.69 -4.03
N VAL A 291 18.22 3.39 -3.80
CA VAL A 291 19.36 2.90 -3.02
C VAL A 291 20.69 3.27 -3.67
N ASN A 292 20.80 3.13 -5.00
CA ASN A 292 22.03 3.52 -5.69
C ASN A 292 22.24 5.04 -5.75
N LEU A 293 21.17 5.85 -5.71
CA LEU A 293 21.26 7.31 -5.54
C LEU A 293 21.77 7.69 -4.13
N CYS A 294 21.22 7.08 -3.08
CA CYS A 294 21.66 7.29 -1.70
C CYS A 294 23.14 6.92 -1.51
N ASP A 295 23.59 5.83 -2.13
CA ASP A 295 24.98 5.37 -2.07
C ASP A 295 25.94 6.11 -3.04
N HIS A 296 25.45 7.16 -3.71
CA HIS A 296 26.21 7.97 -4.68
C HIS A 296 26.80 7.16 -5.85
N ARG A 297 26.22 5.99 -6.17
CA ARG A 297 26.58 5.17 -7.35
C ARG A 297 25.82 5.66 -8.59
N LEU A 298 24.61 6.19 -8.39
CA LEU A 298 23.86 6.97 -9.36
C LEU A 298 23.85 8.45 -8.97
N LYS A 299 23.68 9.30 -9.97
CA LYS A 299 23.49 10.74 -9.81
C LYS A 299 22.42 11.24 -10.76
N ARG A 300 21.56 12.14 -10.26
CA ARG A 300 20.54 12.79 -11.07
C ARG A 300 21.16 13.91 -11.93
N GLN A 301 20.92 13.86 -13.24
CA GLN A 301 21.31 14.87 -14.23
C GLN A 301 20.06 15.28 -15.03
N GLY A 302 19.44 16.40 -14.65
CA GLY A 302 18.14 16.80 -15.21
C GLY A 302 17.06 15.76 -14.89
N THR A 303 16.40 15.23 -15.93
CA THR A 303 15.39 14.18 -15.81
C THR A 303 15.97 12.76 -15.86
N GLN A 304 17.28 12.60 -16.10
CA GLN A 304 17.92 11.29 -16.26
C GLN A 304 18.81 10.94 -15.06
N LEU A 305 19.00 9.64 -14.84
CA LEU A 305 19.98 9.09 -13.90
C LEU A 305 21.23 8.68 -14.65
N CYS A 306 22.39 9.08 -14.14
CA CYS A 306 23.70 8.71 -14.68
C CYS A 306 24.50 7.90 -13.67
N VAL A 307 25.28 6.95 -14.17
CA VAL A 307 26.14 6.07 -13.39
C VAL A 307 27.46 6.77 -13.09
N GLU A 308 27.71 6.97 -11.80
CA GLU A 308 28.96 7.47 -11.23
C GLU A 308 29.91 6.33 -10.88
N ARG A 309 29.36 5.18 -10.47
CA ARG A 309 30.13 3.97 -10.12
C ARG A 309 29.48 2.73 -10.74
N LEU A 310 30.29 1.87 -11.37
CA LEU A 310 29.82 0.70 -12.13
C LEU A 310 29.27 -0.43 -11.26
N ASP A 311 29.65 -0.47 -9.99
CA ASP A 311 29.26 -1.50 -9.03
C ASP A 311 27.86 -1.22 -8.44
N LEU A 312 26.86 -1.03 -9.31
CA LEU A 312 25.48 -0.78 -8.90
C LEU A 312 24.91 -2.01 -8.17
N GLN A 313 24.25 -1.76 -7.05
CA GLN A 313 23.59 -2.80 -6.27
C GLN A 313 22.34 -3.30 -7.00
N GLY A 314 22.16 -4.62 -7.05
CA GLY A 314 21.00 -5.25 -7.70
C GLY A 314 21.16 -5.49 -9.20
N MET A 315 22.30 -5.15 -9.81
CA MET A 315 22.54 -5.44 -11.24
C MET A 315 22.42 -6.92 -11.58
N ASP A 316 22.95 -7.81 -10.73
CA ASP A 316 22.81 -9.25 -10.93
C ASP A 316 21.35 -9.70 -10.92
N PHE A 317 20.51 -9.06 -10.12
CA PHE A 317 19.08 -9.35 -10.06
C PHE A 317 18.36 -8.91 -11.33
N ILE A 318 18.70 -7.75 -11.92
CA ILE A 318 18.16 -7.32 -13.22
C ILE A 318 18.49 -8.34 -14.31
N TRP A 319 19.73 -8.83 -14.32
CA TRP A 319 20.15 -9.89 -15.24
C TRP A 319 19.36 -11.18 -15.06
N ARG A 320 19.11 -11.59 -13.81
CA ARG A 320 18.27 -12.75 -13.54
C ARG A 320 16.85 -12.54 -14.04
N ILE A 321 16.22 -11.39 -13.76
CA ILE A 321 14.89 -11.05 -14.28
C ILE A 321 14.87 -11.16 -15.82
N ALA A 322 15.82 -10.54 -16.50
CA ALA A 322 15.89 -10.54 -17.97
C ALA A 322 16.03 -11.94 -18.60
N MET A 323 16.50 -12.94 -17.84
CA MET A 323 16.73 -14.31 -18.36
C MET A 323 15.73 -15.34 -17.84
N GLU A 324 15.18 -15.15 -16.63
CA GLU A 324 14.39 -16.14 -15.91
C GLU A 324 12.89 -15.83 -15.95
N THR A 325 12.48 -14.57 -16.18
CA THR A 325 11.05 -14.22 -16.21
C THR A 325 10.36 -14.77 -17.47
N PRO A 326 9.16 -15.36 -17.36
CA PRO A 326 8.37 -15.78 -18.52
C PRO A 326 7.66 -14.61 -19.22
N ASP A 327 7.53 -13.46 -18.56
CA ASP A 327 6.84 -12.29 -19.09
C ASP A 327 7.77 -11.45 -19.99
N GLU A 328 7.47 -11.40 -21.29
CA GLU A 328 8.29 -10.67 -22.27
C GLU A 328 8.34 -9.16 -22.00
N GLU A 329 7.29 -8.55 -21.46
CA GLU A 329 7.28 -7.11 -21.16
C GLU A 329 8.25 -6.79 -20.03
N ILE A 330 8.21 -7.60 -18.95
CA ILE A 330 9.13 -7.47 -17.82
C ILE A 330 10.57 -7.74 -18.25
N ALA A 331 10.80 -8.79 -19.07
CA ALA A 331 12.12 -9.11 -19.59
C ALA A 331 12.69 -7.95 -20.42
N ASN A 332 11.88 -7.36 -21.30
CA ASN A 332 12.27 -6.23 -22.13
C ASN A 332 12.61 -5.00 -21.30
N GLU A 333 11.81 -4.66 -20.29
CA GLU A 333 12.11 -3.56 -19.36
C GLU A 333 13.43 -3.80 -18.60
N ALA A 334 13.67 -5.03 -18.12
CA ALA A 334 14.93 -5.39 -17.46
C ALA A 334 16.15 -5.24 -18.40
N ILE A 335 16.02 -5.66 -19.66
CA ILE A 335 17.05 -5.45 -20.70
C ILE A 335 17.30 -3.96 -20.92
N GLN A 336 16.25 -3.13 -20.96
CA GLN A 336 16.41 -1.68 -21.08
C GLN A 336 17.15 -1.08 -19.88
N LEU A 337 16.90 -1.53 -18.65
CA LEU A 337 17.65 -1.09 -17.48
C LEU A 337 19.13 -1.49 -17.57
N ILE A 338 19.43 -2.72 -18.00
CA ILE A 338 20.80 -3.19 -18.20
C ILE A 338 21.54 -2.29 -19.20
N ILE A 339 20.93 -2.02 -20.37
CA ILE A 339 21.50 -1.15 -21.40
C ILE A 339 21.68 0.27 -20.83
N THR A 340 20.67 0.78 -20.14
CA THR A 340 20.68 2.15 -19.59
C THR A 340 21.84 2.36 -18.63
N TYR A 341 21.98 1.47 -17.65
CA TYR A 341 22.95 1.63 -16.57
C TYR A 341 24.33 1.04 -16.88
N SER A 342 24.45 0.13 -17.85
CA SER A 342 25.76 -0.46 -18.21
C SER A 342 26.39 0.18 -19.44
N TYR A 343 25.59 0.82 -20.32
CA TYR A 343 26.05 1.21 -21.65
C TYR A 343 25.80 2.69 -21.99
N THR A 344 24.59 3.22 -21.79
CA THR A 344 24.20 4.54 -22.32
C THR A 344 24.44 5.69 -21.32
N ASN A 345 23.98 5.56 -20.08
CA ASN A 345 23.96 6.64 -19.10
C ASN A 345 25.19 6.65 -18.18
N LEU A 346 26.39 6.54 -18.76
CA LEU A 346 27.65 6.63 -18.02
C LEU A 346 28.08 8.09 -17.81
N ASN A 347 28.67 8.41 -16.66
CA ASN A 347 29.23 9.75 -16.39
C ASN A 347 30.23 10.16 -17.50
N PRO A 348 30.20 11.42 -18.00
CA PRO A 348 31.18 11.97 -18.94
C PRO A 348 32.66 11.65 -18.66
N LYS A 349 33.09 11.57 -17.39
CA LYS A 349 34.46 11.18 -17.03
C LYS A 349 34.79 9.74 -17.44
N MET A 350 33.82 8.83 -17.31
CA MET A 350 33.94 7.42 -17.69
C MET A 350 33.79 7.22 -19.20
N LYS A 351 33.23 8.20 -19.92
CA LYS A 351 33.17 8.17 -21.39
C LYS A 351 34.55 8.23 -22.06
N LYS A 352 35.61 8.66 -21.34
CA LYS A 352 37.00 8.62 -21.83
C LYS A 352 37.48 7.20 -22.11
N ASP A 353 37.05 6.23 -21.32
CA ASP A 353 37.33 4.79 -21.50
C ASP A 353 36.09 4.00 -21.94
N SER A 354 35.11 4.67 -22.58
CA SER A 354 33.83 4.06 -23.00
C SER A 354 34.01 2.77 -23.81
N VAL A 355 35.00 2.74 -24.73
CA VAL A 355 35.25 1.59 -25.59
C VAL A 355 35.61 0.33 -24.81
N SER A 356 36.44 0.44 -23.76
CA SER A 356 36.84 -0.72 -22.97
C SER A 356 35.67 -1.22 -22.09
N LEU A 357 34.88 -0.30 -21.55
CA LEU A 357 33.67 -0.59 -20.79
C LEU A 357 32.61 -1.29 -21.64
N HIS A 358 32.39 -0.81 -22.86
CA HIS A 358 31.46 -1.39 -23.82
C HIS A 358 31.89 -2.79 -24.25
N LYS A 359 33.19 -3.00 -24.50
CA LYS A 359 33.73 -4.35 -24.77
C LYS A 359 33.51 -5.30 -23.59
N LYS A 360 33.75 -4.83 -22.35
CA LYS A 360 33.49 -5.61 -21.14
C LYS A 360 32.02 -5.99 -21.01
N PHE A 361 31.12 -5.03 -21.20
CA PHE A 361 29.67 -5.27 -21.19
C PHE A 361 29.26 -6.32 -22.22
N ILE A 362 29.73 -6.19 -23.47
CA ILE A 362 29.45 -7.16 -24.54
C ILE A 362 29.97 -8.56 -24.18
N ALA A 363 31.17 -8.67 -23.62
CA ALA A 363 31.72 -9.94 -23.16
C ALA A 363 30.87 -10.56 -22.03
N ASP A 364 30.40 -9.75 -21.09
CA ASP A 364 29.52 -10.20 -20.00
C ASP A 364 28.16 -10.68 -20.53
N CYS A 365 27.59 -10.00 -21.55
CA CYS A 365 26.40 -10.46 -22.26
C CYS A 365 26.63 -11.84 -22.87
N TYR A 366 27.72 -12.01 -23.64
CA TYR A 366 28.03 -13.30 -24.27
C TYR A 366 28.18 -14.42 -23.25
N LYS A 367 28.93 -14.18 -22.18
CA LYS A 367 29.13 -15.17 -21.11
C LYS A 367 27.81 -15.64 -20.50
N ARG A 368 26.90 -14.70 -20.21
CA ARG A 368 25.59 -15.01 -19.63
C ARG A 368 24.68 -15.76 -20.61
N LEU A 369 24.70 -15.38 -21.88
CA LEU A 369 23.92 -16.03 -22.93
C LEU A 369 24.45 -17.42 -23.28
N GLU A 370 25.76 -17.63 -23.30
CA GLU A 370 26.38 -18.94 -23.48
C GLU A 370 26.01 -19.89 -22.33
N ALA A 371 26.00 -19.38 -21.09
CA ALA A 371 25.54 -20.15 -19.94
C ALA A 371 24.06 -20.56 -20.07
N ALA A 372 23.18 -19.63 -20.48
CA ALA A 372 21.76 -19.93 -20.70
C ALA A 372 21.55 -20.91 -21.89
N SER A 373 22.24 -20.71 -23.00
CA SER A 373 22.22 -21.59 -24.19
C SER A 373 22.71 -23.01 -23.87
N SER A 374 23.73 -23.14 -23.01
CA SER A 374 24.25 -24.44 -22.58
C SER A 374 23.24 -25.18 -21.69
N ALA A 375 22.45 -24.45 -20.88
CA ALA A 375 21.37 -25.01 -20.09
C ALA A 375 20.14 -25.41 -20.93
N LEU A 376 19.86 -24.69 -22.03
CA LEU A 376 18.74 -24.93 -22.95
C LEU A 376 19.07 -25.88 -24.11
N GLY A 377 20.34 -26.27 -24.29
CA GLY A 377 20.76 -27.30 -25.24
C GLY A 377 20.85 -26.87 -26.71
N GLY A 378 21.62 -25.81 -27.06
CA GLY A 378 22.07 -25.68 -28.47
C GLY A 378 22.82 -24.41 -28.93
N PRO A 379 23.73 -24.53 -29.93
CA PRO A 379 24.60 -23.46 -30.46
C PRO A 379 23.95 -22.45 -31.43
N THR A 380 22.68 -22.63 -31.80
CA THR A 380 21.97 -21.79 -32.78
C THR A 380 21.54 -20.43 -32.20
N LEU A 381 21.24 -20.40 -30.89
CA LEU A 381 20.84 -19.18 -30.18
C LEU A 381 22.00 -18.19 -30.04
N THR A 382 23.21 -18.69 -29.74
CA THR A 382 24.44 -17.89 -29.60
C THR A 382 24.73 -17.07 -30.86
N HIS A 383 24.52 -17.67 -32.04
CA HIS A 383 24.76 -17.00 -33.33
C HIS A 383 23.71 -15.91 -33.64
N ALA A 384 22.47 -16.09 -33.20
CA ALA A 384 21.42 -15.08 -33.35
C ALA A 384 21.69 -13.87 -32.45
N VAL A 385 22.16 -14.10 -31.21
CA VAL A 385 22.49 -13.00 -30.30
C VAL A 385 23.74 -12.24 -30.75
N THR A 386 24.78 -12.93 -31.22
CA THR A 386 25.96 -12.26 -31.82
C THR A 386 25.56 -11.28 -32.93
N LYS A 387 24.54 -11.63 -33.74
CA LYS A 387 24.03 -10.79 -34.82
C LYS A 387 23.26 -9.57 -34.30
N ALA A 388 22.39 -9.76 -33.30
CA ALA A 388 21.63 -8.67 -32.67
C ALA A 388 22.54 -7.66 -31.94
N THR A 389 23.55 -8.14 -31.20
CA THR A 389 24.53 -7.28 -30.53
C THR A 389 25.37 -6.47 -31.50
N LYS A 390 25.78 -7.06 -32.65
CA LYS A 390 26.49 -6.33 -33.71
C LYS A 390 25.64 -5.20 -34.31
N MET A 391 24.34 -5.43 -34.51
CA MET A 391 23.42 -4.38 -34.96
C MET A 391 23.30 -3.25 -33.93
N LEU A 392 23.03 -3.56 -32.67
CA LEU A 392 22.89 -2.55 -31.61
C LEU A 392 24.17 -1.74 -31.40
N THR A 393 25.34 -2.40 -31.43
CA THR A 393 26.65 -1.73 -31.31
C THR A 393 26.92 -0.82 -32.49
N ALA A 394 26.54 -1.22 -33.71
CA ALA A 394 26.69 -0.40 -34.91
C ALA A 394 25.80 0.85 -34.90
N THR A 395 24.59 0.76 -34.34
CA THR A 395 23.68 1.91 -34.21
C THR A 395 24.12 2.89 -33.12
N ALA A 396 24.68 2.40 -32.01
CA ALA A 396 25.07 3.26 -30.89
C ALA A 396 26.51 3.80 -30.94
N MET A 397 27.47 3.03 -31.48
CA MET A 397 28.88 3.44 -31.66
C MET A 397 29.54 2.74 -32.87
N PRO A 398 29.57 3.37 -34.07
CA PRO A 398 30.05 2.75 -35.31
C PRO A 398 31.50 2.25 -35.27
N THR A 399 32.35 2.89 -34.46
CA THR A 399 33.78 2.57 -34.32
C THR A 399 34.08 1.32 -33.48
N VAL A 400 33.14 0.86 -32.64
CA VAL A 400 33.31 -0.33 -31.79
C VAL A 400 32.83 -1.60 -32.49
N ALA A 401 31.85 -1.47 -33.40
CA ALA A 401 31.25 -2.58 -34.15
C ALA A 401 32.26 -3.41 -34.97
N THR A 402 33.36 -2.80 -35.41
CA THR A 402 34.45 -3.47 -36.15
C THR A 402 35.32 -4.39 -35.28
N SER A 403 35.18 -4.35 -33.95
CA SER A 403 36.02 -5.10 -33.00
C SER A 403 35.34 -6.25 -32.26
N VAL A 404 34.03 -6.46 -32.46
CA VAL A 404 33.27 -7.55 -31.83
C VAL A 404 33.51 -8.86 -32.60
N GLN A 405 34.55 -9.61 -32.19
CA GLN A 405 34.82 -10.95 -32.73
C GLN A 405 33.78 -11.96 -32.20
N SER A 406 33.33 -12.85 -33.08
CA SER A 406 32.43 -13.95 -32.73
C SER A 406 33.16 -14.97 -31.83
N PRO A 407 32.47 -15.69 -30.92
CA PRO A 407 33.10 -16.75 -30.14
C PRO A 407 33.74 -17.77 -31.09
N SER A 408 35.01 -18.06 -30.87
CA SER A 408 35.79 -19.02 -31.65
C SER A 408 35.09 -20.37 -31.59
N ARG A 409 34.73 -20.94 -32.75
CA ARG A 409 34.34 -22.34 -32.83
C ARG A 409 35.49 -23.18 -32.28
N TYR A 410 35.27 -23.83 -31.15
CA TYR A 410 36.10 -24.96 -30.72
C TYR A 410 36.00 -26.02 -31.83
N ARG A 411 37.01 -26.08 -32.71
CA ARG A 411 37.25 -27.24 -33.58
C ARG A 411 38.27 -28.10 -32.83
N GLY A 412 37.80 -29.21 -32.28
CA GLY A 412 38.66 -30.32 -31.90
C GLY A 412 39.33 -30.89 -33.15
N GLY A 413 40.62 -31.21 -33.01
CA GLY A 413 41.51 -31.71 -34.06
C GLY A 413 42.93 -31.32 -33.73
#